data_AF-A0A558DGS6-F1
#
_entry.id   AF-A0A558DGS6-F1
#
_cell.length_a   1.000
_cell.length_b   1.000
_cell.length_c   1.000
_cell.angle_alpha   90.00
_cell.angle_beta   90.00
_cell.angle_gamma   90.00
#
_symmetry.space_group_name_H-M   'P 1'
#
loop_
_entity.id
_entity.type
_entity.pdbx_description
1 polymer ?
#
loop_
_entity_poly.entity_id
_entity_poly.type
_entity_poly.pdbx_seq_one_letter_code
_entity_poly.pdbx_strand_id
1 'polypeptide(L)'
;MHSLAAGGDSRLLFWARVREFAVLPSMIEVATARRAVGDWAGACAAARVDVDLNLRAAGRTWGRRFAARVRADLRHLAPDLLRWHFPRIGPDGLVRPGLTVSLARYPAAGTDGGGAIHLVARTPPAWANA
;
A
#
# COMPACT_ATOMS: atom_id res chain seq x y z
N MET A 1 36.03 1.36 19.27
CA MET A 1 35.56 0.23 18.44
C MET A 1 34.15 -0.12 18.87
N HIS A 2 33.14 0.25 18.09
CA HIS A 2 31.75 -0.14 18.37
C HIS A 2 31.51 -1.49 17.70
N SER A 3 31.05 -2.47 18.48
CA SER A 3 30.76 -3.82 18.00
C SER A 3 29.65 -3.76 16.95
N LEU A 4 30.03 -3.80 15.67
CA LEU A 4 29.12 -3.86 14.51
C LEU A 4 28.52 -5.26 14.31
N ALA A 5 29.07 -6.28 14.98
CA ALA A 5 28.68 -7.68 14.77
C ALA A 5 27.28 -7.98 15.31
N ALA A 6 26.93 -7.53 16.52
CA ALA A 6 25.62 -7.83 17.11
C ALA A 6 24.45 -7.09 16.44
N GLY A 7 24.67 -5.86 15.96
CA GLY A 7 23.64 -5.06 15.28
C GLY A 7 23.48 -5.39 13.79
N GLY A 8 24.57 -5.76 13.11
CA GLY A 8 24.58 -6.15 11.71
C GLY A 8 23.78 -7.43 11.44
N ASP A 9 24.01 -8.47 12.23
CA ASP A 9 23.29 -9.74 12.14
C ASP A 9 21.81 -9.57 12.43
N SER A 10 21.46 -8.75 13.43
CA SER A 10 20.07 -8.48 13.80
C SER A 10 19.29 -7.79 12.67
N ARG A 11 19.90 -6.83 11.96
CA ARG A 11 19.30 -6.17 10.80
C ARG A 11 19.16 -7.11 9.59
N LEU A 12 20.13 -8.01 9.38
CA LEU A 12 20.07 -9.00 8.31
C LEU A 12 18.99 -10.05 8.57
N LEU A 13 18.91 -10.58 9.80
CA LEU A 13 17.86 -11.50 10.23
C LEU A 13 16.47 -10.87 10.12
N PHE A 14 16.33 -9.60 10.51
CA PHE A 14 15.11 -8.83 10.31
C PHE A 14 14.67 -8.82 8.83
N TRP A 15 15.57 -8.44 7.91
CA TRP A 15 15.20 -8.40 6.49
C TRP A 15 15.02 -9.79 5.88
N ALA A 16 15.76 -10.81 6.32
CA ALA A 16 15.55 -12.20 5.90
C ALA A 16 14.13 -12.66 6.23
N ARG A 17 13.67 -12.43 7.47
CA ARG A 17 12.31 -12.76 7.91
C ARG A 17 11.25 -11.97 7.14
N VAL A 18 11.49 -10.69 6.87
CA VAL A 18 10.60 -9.88 6.02
C VAL A 18 10.49 -10.50 4.63
N ARG A 19 11.61 -10.90 4.01
CA ARG A 19 11.58 -11.52 2.67
C ARG A 19 10.83 -12.84 2.66
N GLU A 20 10.99 -13.64 3.72
CA GLU A 20 10.35 -14.95 3.84
C GLU A 20 8.82 -14.86 3.96
N PHE A 21 8.29 -13.86 4.67
CA PHE A 21 6.86 -13.84 5.01
C PHE A 21 6.07 -12.64 4.50
N ALA A 22 6.71 -11.52 4.15
CA ALA A 22 5.98 -10.30 3.82
C ALA A 22 5.34 -10.34 2.43
N VAL A 23 6.09 -10.82 1.43
CA VAL A 23 5.64 -10.90 0.02
C VAL A 23 6.24 -12.17 -0.58
N LEU A 24 5.43 -13.23 -0.61
CA LEU A 24 5.83 -14.54 -1.15
C LEU A 24 5.94 -14.49 -2.68
N PRO A 25 6.77 -15.33 -3.33
CA PRO A 25 6.84 -15.42 -4.79
C PRO A 25 5.46 -15.63 -5.44
N SER A 26 4.63 -16.52 -4.88
CA SER A 26 3.26 -16.77 -5.36
C SER A 26 2.36 -15.53 -5.28
N MET A 27 2.56 -14.66 -4.28
CA MET A 27 1.84 -13.38 -4.20
C MET A 27 2.23 -12.46 -5.36
N ILE A 28 3.52 -12.37 -5.68
CA ILE A 28 4.03 -11.55 -6.79
C ILE A 28 3.48 -12.05 -8.12
N GLU A 29 3.50 -13.37 -8.35
CA GLU A 29 3.00 -13.99 -9.57
C GLU A 29 1.51 -13.69 -9.78
N VAL A 30 0.67 -13.97 -8.76
CA VAL A 30 -0.78 -13.76 -8.86
C VAL A 30 -1.10 -12.27 -8.98
N ALA A 31 -0.46 -11.40 -8.19
CA ALA A 31 -0.67 -9.95 -8.30
C ALA A 31 -0.24 -9.42 -9.68
N THR A 32 0.88 -9.90 -10.22
CA THR A 32 1.37 -9.53 -11.55
C THR A 32 0.40 -9.95 -12.64
N ALA A 33 -0.10 -11.19 -12.60
CA ALA A 33 -1.08 -11.68 -13.57
C ALA A 33 -2.35 -10.83 -13.58
N ARG A 34 -2.84 -10.45 -12.38
CA ARG A 34 -4.01 -9.56 -12.23
C ARG A 34 -3.75 -8.16 -12.76
N ARG A 35 -2.57 -7.59 -12.47
CA ARG A 35 -2.14 -6.29 -13.01
C ARG A 35 -2.08 -6.29 -14.53
N ALA A 36 -1.55 -7.35 -15.14
CA ALA A 36 -1.40 -7.48 -16.59
C ALA A 36 -2.73 -7.38 -17.35
N VAL A 37 -3.83 -7.85 -16.75
CA VAL A 37 -5.19 -7.75 -17.32
C VAL A 37 -5.97 -6.52 -16.83
N GLY A 38 -5.33 -5.63 -16.05
CA GLY A 38 -5.94 -4.42 -15.49
C GLY A 38 -6.90 -4.64 -14.31
N ASP A 39 -6.88 -5.84 -13.70
CA ASP A 39 -7.66 -6.20 -12.52
C ASP A 39 -6.95 -5.73 -11.24
N TRP A 40 -6.98 -4.41 -11.00
CA TRP A 40 -6.34 -3.79 -9.84
C TRP A 40 -6.94 -4.29 -8.51
N ALA A 41 -8.24 -4.59 -8.46
CA ALA A 41 -8.89 -5.10 -7.27
C ALA A 41 -8.44 -6.53 -6.95
N GLY A 42 -8.37 -7.39 -7.97
CA GLY A 42 -7.80 -8.74 -7.84
C GLY A 42 -6.31 -8.72 -7.48
N ALA A 43 -5.55 -7.74 -7.97
CA ALA A 43 -4.16 -7.55 -7.56
C ALA A 43 -4.05 -7.18 -6.07
N CYS A 44 -4.89 -6.27 -5.58
CA CYS A 44 -4.94 -5.91 -4.15
C CYS A 44 -5.31 -7.11 -3.28
N ALA A 45 -6.32 -7.89 -3.69
CA ALA A 45 -6.71 -9.11 -2.98
C ALA A 45 -5.56 -10.14 -2.92
N ALA A 46 -4.86 -10.36 -4.03
CA ALA A 46 -3.69 -11.25 -4.08
C ALA A 46 -2.57 -10.79 -3.12
N ALA A 47 -2.35 -9.47 -3.04
CA ALA A 47 -1.37 -8.86 -2.15
C ALA A 47 -1.83 -8.69 -0.69
N ARG A 48 -3.04 -9.15 -0.34
CA ARG A 48 -3.65 -8.94 0.99
C ARG A 48 -3.68 -7.46 1.38
N VAL A 49 -4.11 -6.62 0.45
CA VAL A 49 -4.38 -5.19 0.64
C VAL A 49 -5.88 -4.97 0.56
N ASP A 50 -6.46 -4.52 1.66
CA ASP A 50 -7.89 -4.22 1.72
C ASP A 50 -8.22 -2.94 0.93
N VAL A 51 -9.23 -3.04 0.08
CA VAL A 51 -9.68 -1.90 -0.75
C VAL A 51 -10.89 -1.25 -0.07
N ASP A 52 -10.63 -0.13 0.61
CA ASP A 52 -11.67 0.78 1.11
C ASP A 52 -11.90 1.92 0.11
N LEU A 53 -12.35 1.58 -1.11
CA LEU A 53 -12.60 2.56 -2.17
C LEU A 53 -13.83 2.22 -3.00
N ASN A 54 -14.81 3.11 -3.00
CA ASN A 54 -15.99 3.02 -3.85
C ASN A 54 -15.92 4.05 -5.00
N LEU A 55 -15.43 3.61 -6.17
CA LEU A 55 -15.30 4.48 -7.36
C LEU A 55 -16.65 5.01 -7.88
N ARG A 56 -17.76 4.30 -7.64
CA ARG A 56 -19.11 4.79 -8.00
C ARG A 56 -19.51 5.95 -7.10
N ALA A 57 -19.31 5.82 -5.79
CA ALA A 57 -19.54 6.90 -4.83
C ALA A 57 -18.64 8.10 -5.12
N ALA A 58 -17.34 7.87 -5.36
CA ALA A 58 -16.41 8.93 -5.76
C ALA A 58 -16.85 9.64 -7.04
N GLY A 59 -17.40 8.92 -8.02
CA GLY A 59 -17.93 9.51 -9.25
C GLY A 59 -19.18 10.37 -9.03
N ARG A 60 -19.99 10.08 -8.01
CA ARG A 60 -21.14 10.90 -7.61
C ARG A 60 -20.70 12.16 -6.86
N THR A 61 -19.72 12.04 -5.95
CA THR A 61 -19.26 13.16 -5.12
C THR A 61 -18.33 14.12 -5.87
N TRP A 62 -17.40 13.59 -6.67
CA TRP A 62 -16.31 14.35 -7.30
C TRP A 62 -16.36 14.34 -8.84
N GLY A 63 -17.39 13.72 -9.41
CA GLY A 63 -17.61 13.65 -10.85
C GLY A 63 -16.94 12.47 -11.55
N ARG A 64 -17.50 12.09 -12.71
CA ARG A 64 -17.05 10.93 -13.51
C ARG A 64 -15.60 11.04 -13.96
N ARG A 65 -15.13 12.24 -14.30
CA ARG A 65 -13.74 12.47 -14.74
C ARG A 65 -12.74 12.19 -13.62
N PHE A 66 -13.05 12.59 -12.40
CA PHE A 66 -12.23 12.28 -11.22
C PHE A 66 -12.17 10.77 -11.00
N ALA A 67 -13.32 10.09 -10.95
CA ALA A 67 -13.36 8.65 -10.74
C ALA A 67 -12.63 7.86 -11.85
N ALA A 68 -12.69 8.34 -13.09
CA ALA A 68 -11.94 7.77 -14.21
C ALA A 68 -10.43 7.94 -14.03
N ARG A 69 -9.97 9.11 -13.56
CA ARG A 69 -8.56 9.35 -13.23
C ARG A 69 -8.07 8.42 -12.12
N VAL A 70 -8.81 8.32 -11.00
CA VAL A 70 -8.47 7.39 -9.91
C VAL A 70 -8.41 5.94 -10.42
N ARG A 71 -9.37 5.53 -11.26
CA ARG A 71 -9.35 4.18 -11.87
C ARG A 71 -8.12 3.95 -12.74
N ALA A 72 -7.70 4.94 -13.52
CA ALA A 72 -6.50 4.84 -14.36
C ALA A 72 -5.26 4.66 -13.48
N ASP A 73 -5.11 5.46 -12.44
CA ASP A 73 -3.96 5.37 -11.51
C ASP A 73 -3.92 4.02 -10.78
N LEU A 74 -5.07 3.48 -10.37
CA LEU A 74 -5.16 2.16 -9.75
C LEU A 74 -4.71 1.02 -10.66
N ARG A 75 -4.83 1.15 -11.99
CA ARG A 75 -4.30 0.13 -12.92
C ARG A 75 -2.77 0.08 -12.92
N HIS A 76 -2.11 1.14 -12.47
CA HIS A 76 -0.66 1.20 -12.30
C HIS A 76 -0.19 0.81 -10.89
N LEU A 77 -1.12 0.60 -9.95
CA LEU A 77 -0.77 0.19 -8.58
C LEU A 77 -0.18 -1.21 -8.58
N ALA A 78 1.00 -1.37 -7.97
CA ALA A 78 1.62 -2.64 -7.62
C ALA A 78 1.46 -2.91 -6.11
N PRO A 79 0.36 -3.55 -5.66
CA PRO A 79 0.05 -3.69 -4.24
C PRO A 79 1.00 -4.65 -3.50
N ASP A 80 1.56 -5.63 -4.22
CA ASP A 80 2.65 -6.50 -3.78
C ASP A 80 3.92 -5.70 -3.46
N LEU A 81 4.31 -4.76 -4.33
CA LEU A 81 5.44 -3.84 -4.07
C LEU A 81 5.12 -2.82 -2.98
N LEU A 82 3.89 -2.31 -2.93
CA LEU A 82 3.45 -1.42 -1.85
C LEU A 82 3.63 -2.10 -0.49
N ARG A 83 3.15 -3.33 -0.36
CA ARG A 83 3.30 -4.14 0.85
C ARG A 83 4.76 -4.36 1.22
N TRP A 84 5.63 -4.59 0.23
CA TRP A 84 7.07 -4.75 0.48
C TRP A 84 7.69 -3.51 1.13
N HIS A 85 7.40 -2.34 0.59
CA HIS A 85 8.03 -1.07 0.97
C HIS A 85 7.33 -0.34 2.12
N PHE A 86 6.18 -0.83 2.60
CA PHE A 86 5.50 -0.22 3.74
C PHE A 86 6.41 -0.20 4.98
N PRO A 87 6.41 0.87 5.79
CA PRO A 87 7.29 0.95 6.96
C PRO A 87 7.06 -0.21 7.93
N ARG A 88 8.14 -0.73 8.52
CA ARG A 88 8.12 -1.91 9.39
C ARG A 88 8.76 -1.63 10.74
N ILE A 89 8.33 -2.38 11.74
CA ILE A 89 8.88 -2.37 13.11
C ILE A 89 9.57 -3.71 13.40
N GLY A 90 10.68 -3.67 14.14
CA GLY A 90 11.42 -4.85 14.58
C GLY A 90 10.84 -5.47 15.87
N PRO A 91 11.26 -6.70 16.22
CA PRO A 91 12.21 -7.56 15.50
C PRO A 91 11.56 -8.40 14.38
N ASP A 92 10.24 -8.58 14.42
CA ASP A 92 9.54 -9.55 13.56
C ASP A 92 9.28 -9.06 12.13
N GLY A 93 9.57 -7.79 11.83
CA GLY A 93 9.37 -7.24 10.50
C GLY A 93 7.91 -6.93 10.18
N LEU A 94 7.06 -6.78 11.18
CA LEU A 94 5.65 -6.44 11.01
C LEU A 94 5.51 -5.04 10.42
N VAL A 95 4.45 -4.85 9.64
CA VAL A 95 4.10 -3.52 9.11
C VAL A 95 3.74 -2.61 10.29
N ARG A 96 4.31 -1.40 10.30
CA ARG A 96 4.09 -0.42 11.36
C ARG A 96 2.60 -0.03 11.39
N PRO A 97 1.90 -0.20 12.53
CA PRO A 97 0.49 0.15 12.64
C PRO A 97 0.29 1.67 12.72
N GLY A 98 -0.95 2.12 12.46
CA GLY A 98 -1.39 3.51 12.62
C GLY A 98 -0.81 4.48 11.58
N LEU A 99 -0.38 3.99 10.41
CA LEU A 99 0.14 4.83 9.34
C LEU A 99 -0.96 5.19 8.34
N THR A 100 -0.88 6.42 7.82
CA THR A 100 -1.58 6.85 6.61
C THR A 100 -0.55 7.42 5.65
N VAL A 101 -0.42 6.81 4.47
CA VAL A 101 0.56 7.18 3.45
C VAL A 101 -0.18 7.59 2.19
N SER A 102 0.10 8.79 1.68
CA SER A 102 -0.45 9.27 0.41
C SER A 102 0.19 8.52 -0.76
N LEU A 103 -0.64 7.86 -1.58
CA LEU A 103 -0.23 7.20 -2.82
C LEU A 103 -0.31 8.16 -4.02
N ALA A 104 -1.36 8.98 -4.06
CA ALA A 104 -1.58 9.98 -5.10
C ALA A 104 -2.32 11.18 -4.55
N ARG A 105 -2.03 12.36 -5.10
CA ARG A 105 -2.68 13.64 -4.77
C ARG A 105 -3.41 14.17 -6.00
N TYR A 106 -4.69 14.47 -5.83
CA TYR A 106 -5.53 15.05 -6.88
C TYR A 106 -5.95 16.46 -6.47
N PRO A 107 -5.91 17.44 -7.39
CA PRO A 107 -6.44 18.77 -7.11
C PRO A 107 -7.96 18.68 -6.89
N ALA A 108 -8.47 19.31 -5.83
CA ALA A 108 -9.90 19.44 -5.63
C ALA A 108 -10.42 20.57 -6.55
N ALA A 109 -11.42 20.29 -7.38
CA ALA A 109 -12.04 21.31 -8.20
C ALA A 109 -12.96 22.19 -7.33
N GLY A 110 -12.85 23.52 -7.44
CA GLY A 110 -13.80 24.46 -6.85
C GLY A 110 -13.55 24.88 -5.40
N THR A 111 -12.36 24.65 -4.84
CA THR A 111 -11.97 25.27 -3.57
C THR A 111 -10.97 26.38 -3.83
N ASP A 112 -11.35 27.63 -3.55
CA ASP A 112 -10.51 28.82 -3.67
C ASP A 112 -9.28 28.78 -2.72
N GLY A 113 -9.23 27.78 -1.83
CA GLY A 113 -8.17 27.54 -0.84
C GLY A 113 -7.18 26.39 -1.14
N GLY A 114 -7.09 25.87 -2.38
CA GLY A 114 -6.01 24.95 -2.75
C GLY A 114 -6.07 23.53 -2.14
N GLY A 115 -7.27 23.06 -1.78
CA GLY A 115 -7.48 21.71 -1.24
C GLY A 115 -7.10 20.59 -2.21
N ALA A 116 -6.69 19.43 -1.67
CA ALA A 116 -6.38 18.25 -2.46
C ALA A 116 -7.03 17.00 -1.89
N ILE A 117 -7.46 16.11 -2.77
CA ILE A 117 -7.97 14.79 -2.42
C ILE A 117 -6.80 13.81 -2.53
N HIS A 118 -6.61 12.98 -1.50
CA HIS A 118 -5.53 12.01 -1.47
C HIS A 118 -6.09 10.59 -1.57
N LEU A 119 -5.52 9.78 -2.47
CA LEU A 119 -5.62 8.33 -2.36
C LEU A 119 -4.56 7.87 -1.37
N VAL A 120 -4.96 7.15 -0.33
CA VAL A 120 -4.08 6.76 0.76
C VAL A 120 -4.06 5.24 0.95
N ALA A 121 -2.93 4.72 1.42
CA ALA A 121 -2.83 3.42 2.04
C ALA A 121 -2.75 3.59 3.56
N ARG A 122 -3.45 2.74 4.30
CA ARG A 122 -3.50 2.80 5.76
C ARG A 122 -3.07 1.48 6.35
N THR A 123 -2.45 1.52 7.51
CA THR A 123 -2.23 0.33 8.32
C THR A 123 -3.20 0.33 9.50
N PRO A 124 -3.64 -0.86 9.97
CA PRO A 124 -4.51 -0.95 11.13
C PRO A 124 -3.92 -0.19 12.32
N PRO A 125 -4.76 0.39 13.20
CA PRO A 125 -4.28 1.03 14.42
C PRO A 125 -3.59 -0.01 15.32
N ALA A 126 -2.71 0.45 16.22
CA ALA A 126 -1.89 -0.45 17.04
C ALA A 126 -2.71 -1.41 17.91
N TRP A 127 -3.90 -1.00 18.35
CA TRP A 127 -4.81 -1.82 19.16
C TRP A 127 -5.47 -2.95 18.37
N ALA A 128 -5.48 -2.92 17.03
CA ALA A 128 -6.11 -3.96 16.21
C ALA A 128 -5.31 -5.28 16.19
N ASN A 129 -4.15 -5.32 16.84
CA ASN A 129 -3.30 -6.51 17.01
C ASN A 129 -3.40 -7.13 18.42
N ALA A 130 -4.30 -6.60 19.27
CA ALA A 130 -4.53 -7.09 20.63
C ALA A 130 -5.67 -8.11 20.67
#